data_AF-A0A8H5LRF0-F1
#
_entry.id   AF-A0A8H5LRF0-F1
#
_cell.length_a   1.000
_cell.length_b   1.000
_cell.length_c   1.000
_cell.angle_alpha   90.00
_cell.angle_beta   90.00
_cell.angle_gamma   90.00
#
_symmetry.space_group_name_H-M   'P 1'
#
loop_
_entity.id
_entity.type
_entity.pdbx_description
1 polymer ?
#
loop_
_entity_poly.entity_id
_entity_poly.type
_entity_poly.pdbx_seq_one_letter_code
_entity_poly.pdbx_strand_id
1 'polypeptide(L)'
;MSLARHDPPGFVEDLLPENRPGWSTIISAFMHTRRVNPTITPHFYDATREIEQDPIVGASVTWLGFPRQVALDFPNDRRRWTVADGERQAQDEYLEWSIKRNAENKITKIVFCNEGPEYFEYLAQKQPDTLVKLYQDLNPGLDIKKADLFENGVYNPRNKWNSSTDTGSIGHLEFCVQPVRACVHT
;
A
#
# COMPACT_ATOMS: atom_id res chain seq x y z
N MET A 1 12.43 0.34 -25.02
CA MET A 1 12.86 -1.04 -24.72
C MET A 1 11.88 -1.59 -23.70
N SER A 2 11.45 -2.85 -23.82
CA SER A 2 10.64 -3.47 -22.76
C SER A 2 11.49 -3.73 -21.52
N LEU A 3 10.87 -3.65 -20.36
CA LEU A 3 11.47 -3.93 -19.06
C LEU A 3 11.73 -5.44 -18.94
N ALA A 4 12.88 -5.84 -18.40
CA ALA A 4 13.19 -7.27 -18.24
C ALA A 4 12.33 -7.96 -17.17
N ARG A 5 11.94 -7.23 -16.12
CA ARG A 5 11.07 -7.68 -15.02
C ARG A 5 10.53 -6.48 -14.24
N HIS A 6 9.41 -6.66 -13.53
CA HIS A 6 9.01 -5.70 -12.49
C HIS A 6 9.92 -5.86 -11.27
N ASP A 7 10.48 -4.75 -10.79
CA ASP A 7 11.23 -4.72 -9.53
C ASP A 7 10.27 -4.54 -8.33
N PRO A 8 10.72 -4.82 -7.09
CA PRO A 8 9.97 -4.51 -5.87
C PRO A 8 9.54 -3.03 -5.81
N PRO A 9 8.46 -2.70 -5.07
CA PRO A 9 8.00 -1.32 -4.93
C PRO A 9 9.13 -0.44 -4.41
N GLY A 10 9.33 0.74 -5.03
CA GLY A 10 10.40 1.66 -4.63
C GLY A 10 11.82 1.10 -4.77
N PHE A 11 12.02 0.00 -5.52
CA PHE A 11 13.31 -0.70 -5.66
C PHE A 11 13.88 -1.20 -4.33
N VAL A 12 13.03 -1.52 -3.35
CA VAL A 12 13.48 -2.10 -2.07
C VAL A 12 14.19 -3.44 -2.29
N GLU A 13 15.15 -3.74 -1.40
CA GLU A 13 16.06 -4.87 -1.57
C GLU A 13 15.77 -6.05 -0.61
N ASP A 14 14.65 -6.02 0.12
CA ASP A 14 14.32 -7.06 1.11
C ASP A 14 14.12 -8.44 0.45
N LEU A 15 13.65 -8.46 -0.80
CA LEU A 15 13.53 -9.70 -1.56
C LEU A 15 14.89 -10.21 -2.03
N LEU A 16 15.18 -11.45 -1.62
CA LEU A 16 16.32 -12.21 -2.10
C LEU A 16 16.24 -12.37 -3.63
N PRO A 17 17.39 -12.35 -4.34
CA PRO A 17 17.42 -12.38 -5.81
C PRO A 17 16.60 -13.51 -6.44
N GLU A 18 16.57 -14.69 -5.83
CA GLU A 18 15.82 -15.87 -6.27
C GLU A 18 14.29 -15.70 -6.21
N ASN A 19 13.78 -14.79 -5.37
CA ASN A 19 12.35 -14.52 -5.24
C ASN A 19 11.88 -13.38 -6.17
N ARG A 20 12.77 -12.54 -6.69
CA ARG A 20 12.41 -11.42 -7.57
C ARG A 20 11.67 -11.84 -8.86
N PRO A 21 12.00 -12.96 -9.54
CA PRO A 21 11.24 -13.41 -10.71
C PRO A 21 9.77 -13.75 -10.40
N GLY A 22 9.51 -14.31 -9.21
CA GLY A 22 8.14 -14.63 -8.79
C GLY A 22 7.30 -13.39 -8.53
N TRP A 23 7.90 -12.35 -7.92
CA TRP A 23 7.25 -11.04 -7.77
C TRP A 23 6.86 -10.46 -9.14
N SER A 24 7.79 -10.43 -10.09
CA SER A 24 7.50 -9.92 -11.44
C SER A 24 6.37 -10.68 -12.14
N THR A 25 6.27 -11.98 -11.90
CA THR A 25 5.19 -12.82 -12.45
C THR A 25 3.83 -12.44 -11.87
N ILE A 26 3.76 -12.16 -10.56
CA ILE A 26 2.53 -11.71 -9.89
C ILE A 26 2.08 -10.36 -10.41
N ILE A 27 3.00 -9.40 -10.55
CA ILE A 27 2.67 -8.06 -11.05
C ILE A 27 2.23 -8.12 -12.52
N SER A 28 2.96 -8.84 -13.38
CA SER A 28 2.55 -9.01 -14.78
C SER A 28 1.16 -9.68 -14.89
N ALA A 29 0.89 -10.68 -14.06
CA ALA A 29 -0.43 -11.31 -14.01
C ALA A 29 -1.52 -10.34 -13.52
N PHE A 30 -1.24 -9.52 -12.51
CA PHE A 30 -2.16 -8.48 -12.05
C PHE A 30 -2.48 -7.50 -13.18
N MET A 31 -1.47 -6.92 -13.83
CA MET A 31 -1.66 -5.93 -14.90
C MET A 31 -2.49 -6.51 -16.05
N HIS A 32 -2.29 -7.79 -16.37
CA HIS A 32 -2.98 -8.44 -17.47
C HIS A 32 -4.40 -8.94 -17.13
N THR A 33 -4.71 -9.21 -15.87
CA THR A 33 -6.00 -9.82 -15.48
C THR A 33 -6.97 -8.82 -14.88
N ARG A 34 -6.49 -7.71 -14.34
CA ARG A 34 -7.32 -6.70 -13.68
C ARG A 34 -8.04 -5.84 -14.70
N ARG A 35 -9.37 -5.87 -14.60
CA ARG A 35 -10.32 -5.15 -15.44
C ARG A 35 -11.51 -4.74 -14.59
N VAL A 36 -12.05 -3.54 -14.83
CA VAL A 36 -13.27 -3.06 -14.15
C VAL A 36 -14.52 -3.82 -14.60
N ASN A 37 -14.50 -4.37 -15.82
CA ASN A 37 -15.52 -5.25 -16.36
C ASN A 37 -14.86 -6.36 -17.19
N PRO A 38 -15.32 -7.63 -17.10
CA PRO A 38 -14.89 -8.73 -17.96
C PRO A 38 -14.84 -8.46 -19.47
N THR A 39 -15.63 -7.52 -19.97
CA THR A 39 -15.75 -7.22 -21.40
C THR A 39 -14.77 -6.16 -21.90
N ILE A 40 -14.02 -5.50 -21.02
CA ILE A 40 -13.06 -4.46 -21.39
C ILE A 40 -11.65 -5.02 -21.33
N THR A 41 -10.81 -4.59 -22.28
CA THR A 41 -9.36 -4.82 -22.29
C THR A 41 -8.74 -4.44 -20.94
N PRO A 42 -7.68 -5.13 -20.46
CA PRO A 42 -7.00 -4.73 -19.22
C PRO A 42 -6.62 -3.25 -19.22
N HIS A 43 -6.81 -2.58 -18.08
CA HIS A 43 -6.58 -1.14 -17.95
C HIS A 43 -5.12 -0.78 -17.66
N PHE A 44 -4.31 -1.77 -17.31
CA PHE A 44 -2.96 -1.55 -16.84
C PHE A 44 -1.95 -1.88 -17.92
N TYR A 45 -0.98 -0.99 -18.07
CA TYR A 45 0.17 -1.15 -18.94
C TYR A 45 1.20 -2.08 -18.29
N ASP A 46 1.64 -3.12 -19.02
CA ASP A 46 2.72 -4.02 -18.59
C ASP A 46 4.00 -3.77 -19.41
N ALA A 47 4.90 -2.95 -18.86
CA ALA A 47 6.17 -2.59 -19.47
C ALA A 47 7.09 -3.80 -19.76
N THR A 48 6.83 -4.98 -19.19
CA THR A 48 7.62 -6.20 -19.48
C THR A 48 7.21 -6.87 -20.79
N ARG A 49 6.03 -6.53 -21.32
CA ARG A 49 5.43 -7.13 -22.51
C ARG A 49 5.22 -6.12 -23.63
N GLU A 50 4.89 -4.90 -23.26
CA GLU A 50 4.60 -3.84 -24.20
C GLU A 50 5.84 -2.97 -24.44
N ILE A 51 5.98 -2.51 -25.67
CA ILE A 51 7.04 -1.56 -26.05
C ILE A 51 6.35 -0.21 -26.22
N GLU A 52 6.73 0.74 -25.37
CA GLU A 52 6.34 2.14 -25.53
C GLU A 52 6.79 2.63 -26.91
N GLN A 53 5.84 2.99 -27.78
CA GLN A 53 6.11 3.50 -29.13
C GLN A 53 6.09 5.02 -29.18
N ASP A 54 5.32 5.65 -28.28
CA ASP A 54 5.16 7.09 -28.24
C ASP A 54 6.16 7.73 -27.26
N PRO A 55 6.58 8.99 -27.50
CA PRO A 55 7.39 9.71 -26.54
C PRO A 55 6.60 9.91 -25.24
N ILE A 56 7.20 9.52 -24.11
CA ILE A 56 6.62 9.75 -22.78
C ILE A 56 6.53 11.27 -22.57
N VAL A 57 5.31 11.81 -22.61
CA VAL A 57 5.04 13.20 -22.24
C VAL A 57 4.79 13.22 -20.74
N GLY A 58 5.66 13.91 -20.00
CA GLY A 58 5.46 14.11 -18.57
C GLY A 58 4.17 14.91 -18.31
N ALA A 59 3.30 14.38 -17.45
CA ALA A 59 2.17 15.11 -16.92
C ALA A 59 2.43 15.46 -15.45
N SER A 60 2.24 16.72 -15.08
CA SER A 60 2.21 17.09 -13.67
C SER A 60 0.84 16.74 -13.11
N VAL A 61 0.81 15.78 -12.18
CA VAL A 61 -0.38 15.41 -11.44
C VAL A 61 -0.26 15.97 -10.03
N THR A 62 -1.21 16.80 -9.62
CA THR A 62 -1.32 17.24 -8.23
C THR A 62 -2.09 16.19 -7.44
N TRP A 63 -1.45 15.62 -6.44
CA TRP A 63 -2.09 14.72 -5.49
C TRP A 63 -2.06 15.35 -4.10
N LEU A 64 -3.24 15.48 -3.50
CA LEU A 64 -3.41 16.18 -2.22
C LEU A 64 -3.13 15.27 -1.01
N GLY A 65 -2.90 13.97 -1.21
CA GLY A 65 -2.70 13.01 -0.12
C GLY A 65 -3.86 12.98 0.88
N PHE A 66 -5.08 13.32 0.44
CA PHE A 66 -6.27 13.31 1.28
C PHE A 66 -7.39 12.54 0.58
N PRO A 67 -8.11 11.67 1.30
CA PRO A 67 -9.20 10.85 0.76
C PRO A 67 -10.27 11.69 0.08
N ARG A 68 -10.44 11.56 -1.24
CA ARG A 68 -11.40 12.36 -1.99
C ARG A 68 -12.83 12.11 -1.50
N GLN A 69 -13.17 10.88 -1.16
CA GLN A 69 -14.53 10.55 -0.69
C GLN A 69 -14.85 11.27 0.61
N VAL A 70 -13.90 11.30 1.56
CA VAL A 70 -14.06 12.04 2.82
C VAL A 70 -14.20 13.54 2.56
N ALA A 71 -13.45 14.09 1.60
CA ALA A 71 -13.56 15.50 1.23
C ALA A 71 -14.94 15.86 0.65
N LEU A 72 -15.57 14.95 -0.11
CA LEU A 72 -16.91 15.13 -0.66
C LEU A 72 -18.00 14.98 0.40
N ASP A 73 -17.91 13.96 1.25
CA ASP A 73 -18.94 13.68 2.26
C ASP A 73 -18.91 14.68 3.43
N PHE A 74 -17.73 15.25 3.71
CA PHE A 74 -17.51 16.18 4.81
C PHE A 74 -16.81 17.47 4.33
N PRO A 75 -17.53 18.35 3.60
CA PRO A 75 -16.95 19.59 3.05
C PRO A 75 -16.51 20.60 4.14
N ASN A 76 -16.91 20.41 5.40
CA ASN A 76 -16.50 21.24 6.53
C ASN A 76 -15.14 20.82 7.08
N ASP A 77 -14.22 21.77 7.19
CA ASP A 77 -12.78 21.51 7.42
C ASP A 77 -12.47 20.64 8.63
N ARG A 78 -13.13 20.79 9.78
CA ARG A 78 -12.72 20.03 10.99
C ARG A 78 -13.21 18.57 10.98
N ARG A 79 -14.42 18.31 10.49
CA ARG A 79 -15.04 16.98 10.58
C ARG A 79 -14.36 15.97 9.67
N ARG A 80 -13.91 16.38 8.48
CA ARG A 80 -13.18 15.49 7.56
C ARG A 80 -11.91 14.90 8.17
N TRP A 81 -11.17 15.69 8.96
CA TRP A 81 -9.97 15.21 9.63
C TRP A 81 -10.29 14.20 10.72
N THR A 82 -11.34 14.45 11.50
CA THR A 82 -11.81 13.48 12.52
C THR A 82 -12.22 12.14 11.90
N VAL A 83 -12.86 12.18 10.72
CA VAL A 83 -13.25 10.96 10.00
C VAL A 83 -12.02 10.24 9.43
N ALA A 84 -11.13 10.96 8.74
CA ALA A 84 -9.94 10.37 8.14
C ALA A 84 -8.94 9.82 9.18
N ASP A 85 -8.83 10.45 10.36
CA ASP A 85 -8.00 9.96 11.46
C ASP A 85 -8.66 8.77 12.21
N GLY A 86 -9.96 8.55 12.02
CA GLY A 86 -10.75 7.61 12.81
C GLY A 86 -10.49 6.14 12.47
N GLU A 87 -10.31 5.82 11.20
CA GLU A 87 -10.06 4.45 10.73
C GLU A 87 -9.28 4.42 9.42
N ARG A 88 -8.51 3.35 9.19
CA ARG A 88 -7.68 3.18 8.00
C ARG A 88 -8.51 3.08 6.71
N GLN A 89 -9.72 2.53 6.78
CA GLN A 89 -10.66 2.46 5.66
C GLN A 89 -11.07 3.83 5.12
N ALA A 90 -11.08 4.85 5.98
CA ALA A 90 -11.43 6.22 5.59
C ALA A 90 -10.27 6.95 4.91
N GLN A 91 -9.05 6.41 5.00
CA GLN A 91 -7.83 6.94 4.39
C GLN A 91 -7.65 6.41 2.96
N ASP A 92 -8.73 6.40 2.18
CA ASP A 92 -8.76 5.79 0.85
C ASP A 92 -7.91 6.54 -0.19
N GLU A 93 -7.77 5.90 -1.36
CA GLU A 93 -7.00 6.31 -2.53
C GLU A 93 -5.54 5.85 -2.57
N TYR A 94 -4.55 6.46 -1.91
CA TYR A 94 -3.14 6.07 -2.15
C TYR A 94 -2.17 6.43 -1.00
N LEU A 95 -2.70 6.83 0.18
CA LEU A 95 -1.92 7.22 1.36
C LEU A 95 -2.69 6.88 2.63
N GLU A 96 -2.09 6.08 3.48
CA GLU A 96 -2.60 5.84 4.82
C GLU A 96 -1.59 6.38 5.87
N TRP A 97 -2.10 6.76 7.04
CA TRP A 97 -1.31 7.34 8.13
C TRP A 97 -1.77 6.94 9.53
N SER A 98 -0.80 6.99 10.46
CA SER A 98 -0.99 6.69 11.88
C SER A 98 -0.29 7.73 12.73
N ILE A 99 -0.99 8.28 13.72
CA ILE A 99 -0.59 9.43 14.52
C ILE A 99 -0.42 9.00 15.98
N LYS A 100 0.81 8.98 16.47
CA LYS A 100 1.08 8.77 17.90
C LYS A 100 0.98 10.08 18.67
N ARG A 101 0.17 10.09 19.72
CA ARG A 101 0.06 11.22 20.65
C ARG A 101 0.58 10.86 22.05
N ASN A 102 1.01 11.87 22.80
CA ASN A 102 1.38 11.70 24.21
C ASN A 102 0.16 11.87 25.15
N ALA A 103 0.38 11.79 26.46
CA ALA A 103 -0.67 11.92 27.46
C ALA A 103 -1.38 13.28 27.44
N GLU A 104 -0.71 14.35 27.00
CA GLU A 104 -1.29 15.70 26.82
C GLU A 104 -1.93 15.89 25.42
N ASN A 105 -2.17 14.80 24.68
CA ASN A 105 -2.79 14.78 23.36
C ASN A 105 -1.97 15.52 22.26
N LYS A 106 -0.67 15.72 22.47
CA LYS A 106 0.26 16.30 21.49
C LYS A 106 0.79 15.23 20.55
N ILE A 107 0.89 15.56 19.26
CA ILE A 107 1.48 14.67 18.25
C ILE A 107 2.97 14.49 18.54
N THR A 108 3.41 13.24 18.58
CA THR A 108 4.81 12.85 18.80
C THR A 108 5.41 12.09 17.62
N LYS A 109 4.58 11.45 16.80
CA LYS A 109 4.98 10.74 15.58
C LYS A 109 3.82 10.75 14.60
N ILE A 110 4.13 10.91 13.31
CA ILE A 110 3.22 10.60 12.21
C ILE A 110 3.97 9.63 11.32
N VAL A 111 3.31 8.55 10.93
CA VAL A 111 3.82 7.59 9.93
C VAL A 111 2.87 7.63 8.74
N PHE A 112 3.44 7.63 7.55
CA PHE A 112 2.75 7.58 6.27
C PHE A 112 3.16 6.31 5.54
N CYS A 113 2.27 5.79 4.70
CA CYS A 113 2.50 4.61 3.90
C CYS A 113 1.72 4.67 2.58
N ASN A 114 2.38 4.27 1.49
CA ASN A 114 1.80 4.16 0.15
C ASN A 114 1.97 2.75 -0.44
N GLU A 115 2.60 1.85 0.30
CA GLU A 115 2.98 0.53 -0.14
C GLU A 115 1.79 -0.43 -0.07
N GLY A 116 1.43 -1.04 -1.19
CA GLY A 116 0.34 -2.01 -1.25
C GLY A 116 0.61 -3.28 -0.42
N PRO A 117 -0.44 -3.95 0.09
CA PRO A 117 -0.30 -5.18 0.87
C PRO A 117 0.32 -6.33 0.08
N GLU A 118 0.25 -6.33 -1.25
CA GLU A 118 0.66 -7.44 -2.11
C GLU A 118 2.16 -7.76 -1.98
N TYR A 119 2.99 -6.73 -1.81
CA TYR A 119 4.42 -6.94 -1.60
C TYR A 119 4.70 -7.61 -0.25
N PHE A 120 4.00 -7.19 0.80
CA PHE A 120 4.13 -7.74 2.14
C PHE A 120 3.58 -9.16 2.22
N GLU A 121 2.46 -9.44 1.55
CA GLU A 121 1.90 -10.78 1.41
C GLU A 121 2.88 -11.71 0.66
N TYR A 122 3.48 -11.25 -0.43
CA TYR A 122 4.48 -12.01 -1.17
C TYR A 122 5.73 -12.28 -0.33
N LEU A 123 6.24 -11.24 0.34
CA LEU A 123 7.39 -11.35 1.25
C LEU A 123 7.08 -12.32 2.40
N ALA A 124 5.88 -12.27 2.97
CA ALA A 124 5.45 -13.18 4.02
C ALA A 124 5.45 -14.65 3.57
N GLN A 125 5.02 -14.89 2.33
CA GLN A 125 4.95 -16.24 1.77
C GLN A 125 6.34 -16.81 1.45
N LYS A 126 7.28 -15.98 0.98
CA LYS A 126 8.61 -16.42 0.53
C LYS A 126 9.69 -16.30 1.59
N GLN A 127 9.61 -15.27 2.42
CA GLN A 127 10.63 -14.85 3.38
C GLN A 127 9.97 -14.33 4.67
N PRO A 128 9.24 -15.17 5.42
CA PRO A 128 8.46 -14.74 6.58
C PRO A 128 9.31 -14.08 7.67
N ASP A 129 10.56 -14.51 7.84
CA ASP A 129 11.46 -13.91 8.84
C ASP A 129 11.98 -12.53 8.38
N THR A 130 12.15 -12.33 7.06
CA THR A 130 12.44 -11.00 6.50
C THR A 130 11.27 -10.06 6.72
N LEU A 131 10.01 -10.51 6.57
CA LEU A 131 8.83 -9.71 6.88
C LEU A 131 8.80 -9.27 8.35
N VAL A 132 9.06 -10.18 9.29
CA VAL A 132 9.09 -9.83 10.73
C VAL A 132 10.14 -8.76 10.98
N LYS A 133 11.34 -8.93 10.41
CA LYS A 133 12.42 -7.95 10.54
C LYS A 133 12.05 -6.60 9.93
N LEU A 134 11.45 -6.59 8.73
CA LEU A 134 10.98 -5.37 8.08
C LEU A 134 9.98 -4.62 8.97
N TYR A 135 9.03 -5.32 9.58
CA TYR A 135 8.08 -4.73 10.53
C TYR A 135 8.77 -4.09 11.75
N GLN A 136 9.80 -4.76 12.29
CA GLN A 136 10.60 -4.27 13.42
C GLN A 136 11.41 -3.03 13.03
N ASP A 137 12.00 -3.03 11.83
CA ASP A 137 12.81 -1.94 11.30
C ASP A 137 11.96 -0.69 10.99
N LEU A 138 10.75 -0.88 10.44
CA LEU A 138 9.78 0.21 10.19
C LEU A 138 9.21 0.79 11.49
N ASN A 139 9.19 0.01 12.58
CA ASN A 139 8.55 0.38 13.83
C ASN A 139 9.49 0.22 15.03
N PRO A 140 10.59 1.01 15.08
CA PRO A 140 11.58 0.88 16.13
C PRO A 140 10.98 1.15 17.50
N GLY A 141 11.33 0.30 18.47
CA GLY A 141 10.86 0.37 19.86
C GLY A 141 9.57 -0.39 20.15
N LEU A 142 8.97 -1.05 19.16
CA LEU A 142 7.88 -1.99 19.37
C LEU A 142 8.42 -3.43 19.44
N ASP A 143 7.92 -4.23 20.39
CA ASP A 143 8.24 -5.65 20.53
C ASP A 143 7.36 -6.48 19.57
N ILE A 144 7.59 -6.32 18.26
CA ILE A 144 6.83 -7.01 17.21
C ILE A 144 7.32 -8.45 17.08
N LYS A 145 6.40 -9.40 17.24
CA LYS A 145 6.69 -10.84 17.16
C LYS A 145 6.02 -11.45 15.94
N LYS A 146 6.58 -12.56 15.46
CA LYS A 146 5.99 -13.36 14.38
C LYS A 146 4.54 -13.75 14.68
N ALA A 147 4.23 -14.12 15.92
CA ALA A 147 2.87 -14.47 16.34
C ALA A 147 1.88 -13.29 16.29
N ASP A 148 2.36 -12.04 16.22
CA ASP A 148 1.49 -10.88 16.03
C ASP A 148 1.10 -10.69 14.56
N LEU A 149 1.97 -11.13 13.63
CA LEU A 149 1.81 -10.92 12.19
C LEU A 149 1.17 -12.11 11.49
N PHE A 150 1.24 -13.31 12.07
CA PHE A 150 0.79 -14.55 11.44
C PHE A 150 -0.26 -15.28 12.30
N GLU A 151 -1.35 -15.69 11.66
CA GLU A 151 -2.41 -16.51 12.23
C GLU A 151 -2.45 -17.85 11.49
N ASN A 152 -2.33 -18.98 12.21
CA ASN A 152 -2.28 -20.32 11.62
C ASN A 152 -1.22 -20.48 10.50
N GLY A 153 -0.09 -19.75 10.61
CA GLY A 153 0.98 -19.74 9.62
C GLY A 153 0.71 -18.88 8.38
N VAL A 154 -0.42 -18.20 8.32
CA VAL A 154 -0.79 -17.26 7.25
C VAL A 154 -0.60 -15.84 7.76
N TYR A 155 0.02 -15.00 6.95
CA TYR A 155 0.16 -13.58 7.28
C TYR A 155 -1.20 -12.90 7.38
N ASN A 156 -1.40 -12.08 8.42
CA ASN A 156 -2.55 -11.22 8.60
C ASN A 156 -2.16 -9.77 8.27
N PRO A 157 -2.55 -9.24 7.09
CA PRO A 157 -2.30 -7.84 6.72
C PRO A 157 -3.00 -6.82 7.65
N ARG A 158 -4.03 -7.26 8.39
CA ARG A 158 -4.77 -6.48 9.39
C ARG A 158 -4.36 -6.79 10.82
N ASN A 159 -3.09 -7.13 11.02
CA ASN A 159 -2.54 -7.35 12.34
C ASN A 159 -2.58 -6.06 13.18
N LYS A 160 -2.47 -6.22 14.50
CA LYS A 160 -2.55 -5.11 15.47
C LYS A 160 -1.53 -3.98 15.24
N TRP A 161 -0.41 -4.26 14.56
CA TRP A 161 0.63 -3.28 14.26
C TRP A 161 0.38 -2.52 12.95
N ASN A 162 -0.48 -3.03 12.09
CA ASN A 162 -0.80 -2.42 10.79
C ASN A 162 -2.15 -1.72 10.75
N SER A 163 -3.17 -2.12 11.52
CA SER A 163 -4.53 -1.56 11.39
C SER A 163 -4.83 -0.33 12.26
N SER A 164 -3.92 0.11 13.12
CA SER A 164 -4.16 1.24 14.05
C SER A 164 -3.82 2.61 13.41
N THR A 165 -4.66 3.61 13.67
CA THR A 165 -4.43 5.01 13.30
C THR A 165 -3.77 5.84 14.41
N ASP A 166 -3.57 5.30 15.62
CA ASP A 166 -3.17 6.06 16.82
C ASP A 166 -1.86 5.59 17.49
N THR A 167 -1.27 4.50 17.00
CA THR A 167 -0.01 3.95 17.53
C THR A 167 1.23 4.60 16.91
N GLY A 168 1.09 5.23 15.74
CA GLY A 168 2.21 5.65 14.90
C GLY A 168 2.99 4.45 14.37
N SER A 169 2.29 3.34 14.11
CA SER A 169 2.82 2.11 13.53
C SER A 169 2.06 1.79 12.25
N ILE A 170 2.80 1.64 11.15
CA ILE A 170 2.27 1.16 9.86
C ILE A 170 3.37 0.33 9.19
N GLY A 171 2.98 -0.79 8.57
CA GLY A 171 3.85 -1.53 7.66
C GLY A 171 3.51 -1.26 6.19
N HIS A 172 2.22 -1.35 5.85
CA HIS A 172 1.71 -1.19 4.50
C HIS A 172 0.24 -0.69 4.51
N LEU A 173 -0.33 -0.36 3.35
CA LEU A 173 -1.75 -0.03 3.19
C LEU A 173 -2.63 -1.20 3.66
N GLU A 174 -3.68 -0.95 4.44
CA GLU A 174 -4.55 -2.02 4.94
C GLU A 174 -5.34 -2.69 3.79
N PHE A 175 -5.57 -1.96 2.71
CA PHE A 175 -6.29 -2.44 1.54
C PHE A 175 -5.48 -2.22 0.26
N CYS A 176 -5.59 -3.20 -0.64
CA CYS A 176 -5.27 -2.99 -2.05
C CYS A 176 -6.11 -1.81 -2.56
N VAL A 177 -5.47 -0.89 -3.27
CA VAL A 177 -6.19 0.18 -3.96
C VAL A 177 -7.15 -0.46 -4.94
N GLN A 178 -8.44 -0.40 -4.65
CA GLN A 178 -9.46 -0.88 -5.57
C GLN A 178 -9.50 0.09 -6.76
N PRO A 179 -9.16 -0.35 -7.99
CA PRO A 179 -9.16 0.53 -9.17
C PRO A 179 -10.54 1.15 -9.46
N VAL A 180 -11.60 0.62 -8.83
CA VAL A 180 -12.99 0.98 -9.09
C VAL A 180 -13.47 2.17 -8.25
N ARG A 181 -12.81 2.55 -7.15
CA ARG A 181 -13.24 3.74 -6.37
C ARG A 181 -12.56 5.03 -6.83
N ALA A 182 -11.29 4.96 -7.23
CA ALA A 182 -10.53 6.14 -7.64
C ALA A 182 -10.89 6.68 -9.05
N CYS A 183 -11.43 5.85 -9.95
CA CYS A 183 -11.54 6.20 -11.39
C CYS A 183 -12.97 6.26 -11.96
N VAL A 184 -14.04 6.07 -11.17
CA VAL A 184 -15.41 5.92 -11.72
C VAL A 184 -16.28 7.18 -11.61
N HIS A 185 -15.70 8.36 -11.36
CA HIS A 185 -16.46 9.61 -11.35
C HIS A 185 -15.78 10.67 -12.22
N THR A 186 -15.82 10.47 -13.53
CA THR A 186 -15.80 11.54 -14.53
C THR A 186 -17.22 11.83 -14.97
#